data_AF-A0A811K2F5-F1
#
_entry.id   AF-A0A811K2F5-F1
#
_cell.length_a   1.000
_cell.length_b   1.000
_cell.length_c   1.000
_cell.angle_alpha   90.00
_cell.angle_beta   90.00
_cell.angle_gamma   90.00
#
_symmetry.space_group_name_H-M   'P 1'
#
loop_
_entity.id
_entity.type
_entity.pdbx_description
1 polymer ?
#
loop_
_entity_poly.entity_id
_entity_poly.type
_entity_poly.pdbx_seq_one_letter_code
_entity_poly.pdbx_strand_id
1 'polypeptide(L)'
;MTVHRSVKRFEELRHDCDRPRSGRPASVNTVANRQMIKKRFKRNPRTLVRKMAREAGIKESTLRRIVGKKLKMKLYKLKKVQKLTEENKAPPKAEFIVAGRQHPRGIMVWASICASGKISLIFVDEGVKINKKVYQRDILEAVVLPWSREHFKNTKWTFQQDSAAAHKAKTTQE
;
A
#
# COMPACT_ATOMS: atom_id res chain seq x y z
N MET A 1 -13.04 43.60 -40.21
CA MET A 1 -12.65 42.35 -40.89
C MET A 1 -12.92 42.52 -42.37
N THR A 2 -11.98 42.26 -43.27
CA THR A 2 -12.23 42.33 -44.72
C THR A 2 -12.65 40.96 -45.25
N VAL A 3 -13.69 40.91 -46.09
CA VAL A 3 -14.24 39.66 -46.67
C VAL A 3 -13.14 38.80 -47.30
N HIS A 4 -12.21 39.42 -48.03
CA HIS A 4 -11.04 38.75 -48.61
C HIS A 4 -10.15 38.04 -47.56
N ARG A 5 -9.89 38.67 -46.40
CA ARG A 5 -9.10 38.04 -45.32
C ARG A 5 -9.83 36.85 -44.72
N SER A 6 -11.16 36.89 -44.64
CA SER A 6 -12.00 35.80 -44.14
C SER A 6 -12.04 34.61 -45.11
N VAL A 7 -12.22 34.88 -46.41
CA VAL A 7 -12.19 33.84 -47.46
C VAL A 7 -10.81 33.16 -47.50
N LYS A 8 -9.72 33.93 -47.53
CA LYS A 8 -8.35 33.40 -47.49
C LYS A 8 -8.09 32.57 -46.23
N ARG A 9 -8.55 33.03 -45.06
CA ARG A 9 -8.43 32.29 -43.81
C ARG A 9 -9.19 30.96 -43.86
N PHE A 10 -10.40 30.95 -44.42
CA PHE A 10 -11.23 29.76 -44.56
C PHE A 10 -10.64 28.75 -45.54
N GLU A 11 -10.08 29.21 -46.67
CA GLU A 11 -9.38 28.35 -47.63
C GLU A 11 -8.15 27.66 -47.02
N GLU A 12 -7.38 28.38 -46.19
CA GLU A 12 -6.19 27.84 -45.51
C GLU A 12 -6.52 26.88 -44.36
N LEU A 13 -7.43 27.26 -43.46
CA LEU A 13 -7.71 26.49 -42.24
C LEU A 13 -8.79 25.43 -42.44
N ARG A 14 -9.65 25.59 -43.45
CA ARG A 14 -10.87 24.76 -43.66
C ARG A 14 -11.85 24.79 -42.48
N HIS A 15 -11.78 25.83 -41.67
CA HIS A 15 -12.73 26.15 -40.60
C HIS A 15 -12.72 27.67 -40.34
N ASP A 16 -13.77 28.16 -39.70
CA ASP A 16 -14.02 29.58 -39.46
C ASP A 16 -13.34 30.14 -38.21
N CYS A 17 -12.71 29.29 -37.39
CA CYS A 17 -12.06 29.67 -36.15
C CYS A 17 -10.86 30.62 -36.35
N ASP A 18 -10.52 31.36 -35.30
CA ASP A 18 -9.32 32.22 -35.31
C ASP A 18 -8.02 31.41 -35.42
N ARG A 19 -7.02 32.00 -36.10
CA ARG A 19 -5.67 31.43 -36.13
C ARG A 19 -5.11 31.33 -34.71
N PRO A 20 -4.35 30.26 -34.40
CA PRO A 20 -3.66 30.16 -33.13
C PRO A 20 -2.71 31.35 -32.95
N ARG A 21 -2.91 32.10 -31.87
CA ARG A 21 -2.08 33.26 -31.56
C ARG A 21 -0.72 32.80 -31.05
N SER A 22 0.35 33.44 -31.52
CA SER A 22 1.68 33.26 -30.93
C SER A 22 1.67 33.86 -29.52
N GLY A 23 1.81 33.01 -28.51
CA GLY A 23 1.92 33.43 -27.12
C GLY A 23 3.33 33.95 -26.79
N ARG A 24 3.48 34.55 -25.61
CA ARG A 24 4.79 34.96 -25.08
C ARG A 24 5.72 33.74 -24.96
N PRO A 25 6.98 33.81 -25.45
CA PRO A 25 7.92 32.72 -25.30
C PRO A 25 8.24 32.46 -23.83
N ALA A 26 8.42 31.19 -23.48
CA ALA A 26 8.71 30.79 -22.11
C ALA A 26 10.20 31.03 -21.78
N SER A 27 10.48 31.88 -20.80
CA SER A 27 11.86 32.16 -20.35
C SER A 27 12.46 31.03 -19.51
N VAL A 28 11.77 30.62 -18.45
CA VAL A 28 12.29 29.60 -17.51
C VAL A 28 11.82 28.19 -17.87
N ASN A 29 10.64 28.05 -18.47
CA ASN A 29 10.02 26.75 -18.77
C ASN A 29 10.38 26.25 -20.18
N THR A 30 11.66 26.31 -20.52
CA THR A 30 12.24 25.80 -21.76
C THR A 30 12.24 24.27 -21.78
N VAL A 31 12.34 23.69 -22.98
CA VAL A 31 12.38 22.23 -23.14
C VAL A 31 13.62 21.65 -22.44
N ALA A 32 14.77 22.31 -22.54
CA ALA A 32 16.00 21.94 -21.85
C ALA A 32 15.82 21.88 -20.32
N ASN A 33 15.21 22.93 -19.72
CA ASN A 33 14.96 22.95 -18.28
C ASN A 33 14.00 21.83 -17.86
N ARG A 34 12.95 21.54 -18.63
CA ARG A 34 12.04 20.41 -18.35
C ARG A 34 12.79 19.09 -18.32
N GLN A 35 13.66 18.85 -19.29
CA GLN A 35 14.44 17.61 -19.38
C GLN A 35 15.45 17.50 -18.23
N MET A 36 16.15 18.60 -17.89
CA MET A 36 17.06 18.65 -16.74
C MET A 36 16.33 18.31 -15.44
N ILE A 37 15.18 18.95 -15.19
CA ILE A 37 14.36 18.72 -13.99
C ILE A 37 13.88 17.26 -13.94
N LYS A 38 13.38 16.73 -15.06
CA LYS A 38 12.91 15.34 -15.16
C LYS A 38 14.04 14.35 -14.87
N LYS A 39 15.24 14.58 -15.42
CA LYS A 39 16.43 13.77 -15.16
C LYS A 39 16.82 13.79 -13.68
N ARG A 40 16.82 14.96 -13.04
CA ARG A 40 17.15 15.06 -11.60
C ARG A 40 16.13 14.34 -10.70
N PHE A 41 14.83 14.49 -10.96
CA PHE A 41 13.80 13.75 -10.20
C PHE A 41 13.86 12.23 -10.44
N LYS A 42 14.25 11.78 -11.64
CA LYS A 42 14.49 10.35 -11.90
C LYS A 42 15.68 9.81 -11.09
N ARG A 43 16.76 10.58 -10.95
CA ARG A 43 17.95 10.17 -10.18
C ARG A 43 17.65 10.06 -8.69
N ASN A 44 16.95 11.04 -8.14
CA ASN A 44 16.55 11.04 -6.73
C ASN A 44 15.10 11.49 -6.57
N PRO A 45 14.14 10.54 -6.52
CA PRO A 45 12.72 10.86 -6.37
C PRO A 45 12.36 11.35 -4.96
N ARG A 46 13.26 11.22 -3.97
CA ARG A 46 13.03 11.69 -2.59
C ARG A 46 13.30 13.19 -2.41
N THR A 47 13.78 13.87 -3.45
CA THR A 47 14.19 15.27 -3.34
C THR A 47 12.98 16.21 -3.27
N LEU A 48 13.00 17.12 -2.32
CA LEU A 48 11.96 18.15 -2.18
C LEU A 48 12.05 19.19 -3.32
N VAL A 49 10.89 19.60 -3.84
CA VAL A 49 10.77 20.66 -4.87
C VAL A 49 11.49 21.94 -4.44
N ARG A 50 11.41 22.32 -3.17
CA ARG A 50 12.09 23.51 -2.64
C ARG A 50 13.61 23.42 -2.72
N LYS A 51 14.21 22.28 -2.36
CA LYS A 51 15.66 22.05 -2.43
C LYS A 51 16.14 22.12 -3.88
N MET A 52 15.42 21.41 -4.75
CA MET A 52 15.64 21.42 -6.20
C MET A 52 15.56 22.81 -6.82
N ALA A 53 14.61 23.63 -6.36
CA ALA A 53 14.42 25.00 -6.81
C ALA A 53 15.63 25.87 -6.47
N ARG A 54 16.13 25.78 -5.22
CA ARG A 54 17.35 26.46 -4.78
C ARG A 54 18.57 26.04 -5.61
N GLU A 55 18.77 24.74 -5.80
CA GLU A 55 19.91 24.20 -6.57
C GLU A 55 19.85 24.51 -8.08
N ALA A 56 18.65 24.71 -8.63
CA ALA A 56 18.47 25.05 -10.03
C ALA A 56 18.41 26.56 -10.28
N GLY A 57 18.44 27.39 -9.23
CA GLY A 57 18.27 28.85 -9.35
C GLY A 57 16.88 29.26 -9.87
N ILE A 58 15.86 28.41 -9.68
CA ILE A 58 14.50 28.64 -10.18
C ILE A 58 13.56 28.92 -9.01
N LYS A 59 12.63 29.86 -9.16
CA LYS A 59 11.57 30.09 -8.16
C LYS A 59 10.75 28.82 -7.92
N GLU A 60 10.50 28.47 -6.66
CA GLU A 60 9.79 27.23 -6.28
C GLU A 60 8.43 27.09 -6.98
N SER A 61 7.66 28.18 -7.09
CA SER A 61 6.36 28.18 -7.76
C SER A 61 6.46 27.79 -9.24
N THR A 62 7.49 28.25 -9.93
CA THR A 62 7.77 27.88 -11.32
C THR A 62 8.11 26.41 -11.44
N LEU A 63 8.97 25.90 -10.55
CA LEU A 63 9.34 24.48 -10.54
C LEU A 63 8.12 23.59 -10.26
N ARG A 64 7.29 23.96 -9.29
CA ARG A 64 6.04 23.24 -8.96
C ARG A 64 5.08 23.22 -10.17
N ARG A 65 4.97 24.32 -10.91
CA ARG A 65 4.17 24.39 -12.15
C ARG A 65 4.71 23.48 -13.24
N ILE A 66 6.04 23.40 -13.41
CA ILE A 66 6.68 22.51 -14.37
C ILE A 66 6.40 21.05 -14.02
N VAL A 67 6.66 20.66 -12.77
CA VAL A 67 6.46 19.29 -12.28
C VAL A 67 5.01 18.84 -12.42
N GLY A 68 4.05 19.67 -11.98
CA GLY A 68 2.63 19.33 -12.01
C GLY A 68 2.00 19.43 -13.40
N LYS A 69 2.16 20.57 -14.10
CA LYS A 69 1.43 20.80 -15.37
C LYS A 69 2.15 20.26 -16.61
N LYS A 70 3.48 20.26 -16.63
CA LYS A 70 4.25 19.87 -17.83
C LYS A 70 4.80 18.46 -17.75
N LEU A 71 5.37 18.07 -16.61
CA LEU A 71 5.90 16.73 -16.41
C LEU A 71 4.84 15.74 -15.90
N LYS A 72 3.70 16.24 -15.41
CA LYS A 72 2.60 15.45 -14.82
C LYS A 72 3.08 14.47 -13.73
N MET A 73 4.15 14.85 -13.01
CA MET A 73 4.69 14.04 -11.94
C MET A 73 3.91 14.34 -10.66
N LYS A 74 3.35 13.30 -10.05
CA LYS A 74 2.71 13.37 -8.74
C LYS A 74 3.72 13.06 -7.65
N LEU A 75 3.63 13.77 -6.53
CA LEU A 75 4.39 13.45 -5.33
C LEU A 75 3.74 12.24 -4.65
N TYR A 76 4.51 11.19 -4.42
CA TYR A 76 4.04 10.00 -3.71
C TYR A 76 4.42 10.08 -2.22
N LYS A 77 3.48 9.69 -1.35
CA LYS A 77 3.80 9.44 0.07
C LYS A 77 4.46 8.08 0.19
N LEU A 78 5.65 8.03 0.79
CA LEU A 78 6.32 6.76 1.10
C LEU A 78 5.48 6.01 2.14
N LYS A 79 5.10 4.76 1.85
CA LYS A 79 4.48 3.85 2.83
C LYS A 79 5.57 3.00 3.44
N LYS A 80 5.60 2.88 4.78
CA LYS A 80 6.46 1.93 5.48
C LYS A 80 5.89 0.53 5.26
N VAL A 81 6.67 -0.34 4.63
CA VAL A 81 6.30 -1.74 4.35
C VAL A 81 7.36 -2.66 4.94
N GLN A 82 7.00 -3.92 5.18
CA GLN A 82 7.97 -4.94 5.58
C GLN A 82 8.98 -5.16 4.46
N LYS A 83 10.25 -5.44 4.83
CA LYS A 83 11.30 -5.69 3.84
C LYS A 83 11.05 -7.05 3.19
N LEU A 84 10.69 -7.05 1.91
CA LEU A 84 10.52 -8.28 1.14
C LEU A 84 11.88 -8.98 0.96
N THR A 85 11.97 -10.24 1.35
CA THR A 85 13.03 -11.15 0.90
C THR A 85 12.76 -11.55 -0.56
N GLU A 86 13.77 -12.05 -1.29
CA GLU A 86 13.59 -12.46 -2.70
C GLU A 86 12.51 -13.54 -2.85
N GLU A 87 12.37 -14.45 -1.88
CA GLU A 87 11.31 -15.47 -1.80
C GLU A 87 9.91 -14.85 -1.74
N ASN A 88 9.76 -13.75 -0.99
CA ASN A 88 8.49 -13.04 -0.82
C ASN A 88 8.13 -12.15 -2.04
N LYS A 89 9.03 -12.01 -3.03
CA LYS A 89 8.72 -11.31 -4.28
C LYS A 89 8.05 -12.20 -5.32
N ALA A 90 8.10 -13.52 -5.16
CA ALA A 90 7.32 -14.41 -6.01
C ALA A 90 5.83 -14.04 -5.87
N PRO A 91 5.08 -13.97 -6.98
CA PRO A 91 3.65 -13.76 -6.89
C PRO A 91 3.06 -14.87 -6.00
N PRO A 92 2.13 -14.54 -5.08
CA PRO A 92 1.42 -15.58 -4.34
C PRO A 92 0.81 -16.54 -5.36
N LYS A 93 0.93 -17.85 -5.11
CA LYS A 93 0.38 -18.85 -6.02
C LYS A 93 -1.10 -18.53 -6.24
N ALA A 94 -1.55 -18.59 -7.50
CA ALA A 94 -2.87 -18.11 -7.91
C ALA A 94 -4.03 -18.77 -7.12
N GLU A 95 -3.80 -19.98 -6.62
CA GLU A 95 -4.69 -20.71 -5.71
C GLU A 95 -5.02 -19.98 -4.39
N PHE A 96 -4.20 -19.01 -3.96
CA PHE A 96 -4.39 -18.25 -2.71
C PHE A 96 -5.01 -16.86 -2.93
N ILE A 97 -5.34 -16.48 -4.16
CA ILE A 97 -5.93 -15.17 -4.46
C ILE A 97 -7.46 -15.30 -4.47
N VAL A 98 -8.13 -14.83 -3.42
CA VAL A 98 -9.59 -14.82 -3.31
C VAL A 98 -10.13 -13.39 -3.34
N ALA A 99 -11.10 -13.12 -4.20
CA ALA A 99 -11.81 -11.84 -4.24
C ALA A 99 -12.68 -11.68 -2.98
N GLY A 100 -12.40 -10.66 -2.16
CA GLY A 100 -13.13 -10.42 -0.92
C GLY A 100 -14.54 -9.89 -1.14
N ARG A 101 -15.53 -10.44 -0.42
CA ARG A 101 -16.86 -9.83 -0.21
C ARG A 101 -16.81 -8.89 1.00
N GLN A 102 -17.63 -7.84 0.99
CA GLN A 102 -17.82 -6.98 2.17
C GLN A 102 -18.79 -7.68 3.15
N HIS A 103 -18.41 -7.77 4.43
CA HIS A 103 -19.15 -8.47 5.51
C HIS A 103 -19.51 -9.95 5.24
N PRO A 104 -18.54 -10.82 4.92
CA PRO A 104 -18.81 -12.24 4.82
C PRO A 104 -19.15 -12.82 6.20
N ARG A 105 -19.99 -13.85 6.25
CA ARG A 105 -20.14 -14.67 7.47
C ARG A 105 -18.76 -15.25 7.82
N GLY A 106 -18.35 -15.08 9.07
CA GLY A 106 -17.02 -15.44 9.54
C GLY A 106 -17.10 -16.64 10.47
N ILE A 107 -16.34 -17.69 10.16
CA ILE A 107 -16.12 -18.80 11.09
C ILE A 107 -14.84 -18.50 11.86
N MET A 108 -14.88 -18.65 13.17
CA MET A 108 -13.69 -18.55 14.01
C MET A 108 -13.14 -19.94 14.27
N VAL A 109 -11.86 -20.13 13.95
CA VAL A 109 -11.17 -21.41 14.13
C VAL A 109 -9.96 -21.19 15.02
N TRP A 110 -9.84 -21.99 16.07
CA TRP A 110 -8.64 -22.10 16.87
C TRP A 110 -7.84 -23.33 16.46
N ALA A 111 -6.53 -23.18 16.37
CA ALA A 111 -5.61 -24.25 16.00
C ALA A 111 -4.28 -24.07 16.74
N SER A 112 -3.67 -25.17 17.14
CA SER A 112 -2.28 -25.18 17.59
C SER A 112 -1.47 -26.19 16.81
N ILE A 113 -0.24 -25.80 16.51
CA ILE A 113 0.72 -26.60 15.78
C ILE A 113 2.05 -26.60 16.54
N CYS A 114 2.78 -27.69 16.44
CA CYS A 114 4.15 -27.82 16.89
C CYS A 114 4.97 -28.58 15.84
N ALA A 115 6.29 -28.67 16.02
CA ALA A 115 7.16 -29.36 15.06
C ALA A 115 6.81 -30.86 14.91
N SER A 116 6.28 -31.48 15.96
CA SER A 116 5.98 -32.92 16.01
C SER A 116 4.50 -33.26 15.82
N GLY A 117 3.62 -32.28 15.61
CA GLY A 117 2.20 -32.55 15.51
C GLY A 117 1.31 -31.30 15.45
N LYS A 118 0.01 -31.55 15.33
CA LYS A 118 -1.02 -30.50 15.35
C LYS A 118 -2.21 -30.99 16.16
N ILE A 119 -2.86 -30.07 16.88
CA ILE A 119 -4.16 -30.34 17.49
C ILE A 119 -5.24 -30.19 16.42
N SER A 120 -6.30 -30.99 16.54
CA SER A 120 -7.51 -30.85 15.71
C SER A 120 -8.06 -29.43 15.76
N LEU A 121 -8.56 -28.95 14.62
CA LEU A 121 -9.15 -27.61 14.53
C LEU A 121 -10.37 -27.51 15.44
N ILE A 122 -10.40 -26.48 16.29
CA ILE A 122 -11.53 -26.18 17.17
C ILE A 122 -12.35 -25.07 16.50
N PHE A 123 -13.59 -25.38 16.16
CA PHE A 123 -14.53 -24.42 15.60
C PHE A 123 -15.24 -23.69 16.74
N VAL A 124 -15.19 -22.36 16.72
CA VAL A 124 -15.90 -21.50 17.68
C VAL A 124 -17.15 -20.95 17.00
N ASP A 125 -18.28 -21.05 17.70
CA ASP A 125 -19.59 -20.69 17.17
C ASP A 125 -19.68 -19.23 16.69
N GLU A 126 -20.45 -19.02 15.62
CA GLU A 126 -20.65 -17.71 14.99
C GLU A 126 -21.28 -16.72 15.98
N GLY A 127 -20.67 -15.54 16.13
CA GLY A 127 -21.15 -14.49 17.04
C GLY A 127 -20.59 -14.57 18.47
N VAL A 128 -19.92 -15.68 18.84
CA VAL A 128 -19.22 -15.80 20.12
C VAL A 128 -17.83 -15.17 19.98
N LYS A 129 -17.65 -13.95 20.49
CA LYS A 129 -16.31 -13.40 20.70
C LYS A 129 -15.64 -14.25 21.77
N ILE A 130 -14.48 -14.86 21.47
CA ILE A 130 -13.68 -15.60 22.45
C ILE A 130 -13.41 -14.67 23.64
N ASN A 131 -14.16 -14.90 24.71
CA ASN A 131 -13.95 -14.27 25.99
C ASN A 131 -12.87 -15.08 26.72
N LYS A 132 -12.15 -14.42 27.62
CA LYS A 132 -11.10 -15.01 28.44
C LYS A 132 -11.50 -16.34 29.09
N LYS A 133 -12.71 -16.42 29.66
CA LYS A 133 -13.21 -17.63 30.34
C LYS A 133 -13.37 -18.81 29.39
N VAL A 134 -13.94 -18.56 28.21
CA VAL A 134 -14.14 -19.56 27.14
C VAL A 134 -12.79 -20.03 26.63
N TYR A 135 -11.85 -19.10 26.44
CA TYR A 135 -10.49 -19.44 26.01
C TYR A 135 -9.75 -20.34 27.01
N GLN A 136 -9.81 -20.00 28.30
CA GLN A 136 -9.13 -20.77 29.34
C GLN A 136 -9.74 -22.16 29.52
N ARG A 137 -11.06 -22.25 29.68
CA ARG A 137 -11.73 -23.51 30.00
C ARG A 137 -11.86 -24.42 28.78
N ASP A 138 -12.46 -23.89 27.72
CA ASP A 138 -12.94 -24.73 26.61
C ASP A 138 -11.83 -25.01 25.58
N ILE A 139 -10.78 -24.18 25.56
CA ILE A 139 -9.64 -24.36 24.65
C ILE A 139 -8.40 -24.83 25.43
N LEU A 140 -7.89 -24.01 26.36
CA LEU A 140 -6.63 -24.34 27.04
C LEU A 140 -6.76 -25.57 27.94
N GLU A 141 -7.70 -25.57 28.89
CA GLU A 141 -7.85 -26.65 29.87
C GLU A 141 -8.46 -27.92 29.27
N ALA A 142 -9.47 -27.78 28.40
CA ALA A 142 -10.15 -28.93 27.83
C ALA A 142 -9.39 -29.59 26.66
N VAL A 143 -8.62 -28.83 25.88
CA VAL A 143 -7.98 -29.37 24.66
C VAL A 143 -6.46 -29.28 24.71
N VAL A 144 -5.88 -28.12 25.01
CA VAL A 144 -4.42 -27.94 24.93
C VAL A 144 -3.70 -28.70 26.04
N LEU A 145 -4.15 -28.60 27.29
CA LEU A 145 -3.48 -29.22 28.43
C LEU A 145 -3.47 -30.75 28.36
N PRO A 146 -4.59 -31.46 28.09
CA PRO A 146 -4.59 -32.91 28.01
C PRO A 146 -3.71 -33.40 26.86
N TRP A 147 -3.86 -32.78 25.68
CA TRP A 147 -3.07 -33.14 24.50
C TRP A 147 -1.57 -32.90 24.71
N SER A 148 -1.18 -31.75 25.27
CA SER A 148 0.23 -31.45 25.53
C SER A 148 0.85 -32.40 26.56
N ARG A 149 0.09 -32.81 27.60
CA ARG A 149 0.55 -33.80 28.59
C ARG A 149 0.81 -35.16 27.93
N GLU A 150 -0.07 -35.59 27.04
CA GLU A 150 0.09 -36.85 26.31
C GLU A 150 1.23 -36.80 25.29
N HIS A 151 1.29 -35.72 24.50
CA HIS A 151 2.20 -35.58 23.37
C HIS A 151 3.64 -35.28 23.79
N PHE A 152 3.83 -34.38 24.77
CA PHE A 152 5.17 -34.00 25.24
C PHE A 152 5.63 -34.78 26.47
N LYS A 153 4.73 -35.46 27.20
CA LYS A 153 5.05 -36.25 28.41
C LYS A 153 5.93 -35.44 29.38
N ASN A 154 7.13 -35.94 29.69
CA ASN A 154 8.10 -35.29 30.58
C ASN A 154 9.06 -34.33 29.85
N THR A 155 8.85 -34.08 28.56
CA THR A 155 9.69 -33.16 27.79
C THR A 155 9.26 -31.72 28.04
N LYS A 156 10.24 -30.84 28.23
CA LYS A 156 9.98 -29.40 28.40
C LYS A 156 9.48 -28.81 27.08
N TRP A 157 8.35 -28.11 27.13
CA TRP A 157 7.76 -27.42 26.00
C TRP A 157 7.33 -26.01 26.40
N THR A 158 7.07 -25.16 25.42
CA THR A 158 6.59 -23.79 25.63
C THR A 158 5.35 -23.54 24.78
N PHE A 159 4.38 -22.83 25.35
CA PHE A 159 3.20 -22.37 24.63
C PHE A 159 3.39 -20.92 24.19
N GLN A 160 3.34 -20.67 22.88
CA GLN A 160 3.42 -19.31 22.33
C GLN A 160 2.06 -18.90 21.77
N GLN A 161 1.58 -17.74 22.20
CA GLN A 161 0.36 -17.11 21.71
C GLN A 161 0.59 -15.62 21.44
N ASP A 162 -0.30 -15.00 20.67
CA ASP A 162 -0.24 -13.57 20.38
C ASP A 162 -0.71 -12.72 21.59
N SER A 163 -0.55 -11.40 21.49
CA SER A 163 -0.93 -10.46 22.56
C SER A 163 -2.38 -9.97 22.47
N ALA A 164 -3.31 -10.76 21.89
CA ALA A 164 -4.72 -10.40 21.83
C ALA A 164 -5.31 -10.22 23.25
N ALA A 165 -6.32 -9.35 23.38
CA ALA A 165 -6.87 -8.96 24.68
C ALA A 165 -7.40 -10.14 25.51
N ALA A 166 -7.90 -11.20 24.86
CA ALA A 166 -8.34 -12.43 25.52
C ALA A 166 -7.16 -13.26 26.10
N HIS A 167 -5.96 -13.12 25.53
CA HIS A 167 -4.77 -13.90 25.86
C HIS A 167 -3.84 -13.20 26.86
N LYS A 168 -4.00 -11.87 27.03
CA LYS A 168 -3.15 -11.04 27.91
C LYS A 168 -3.65 -10.94 29.37
N ALA A 169 -4.71 -11.65 29.71
CA ALA A 169 -5.25 -11.55 31.06
C ALA A 169 -4.36 -12.29 32.06
N LYS A 170 -4.10 -11.68 33.24
CA LYS A 170 -3.15 -12.20 34.25
C LYS A 170 -3.34 -13.68 34.61
N THR A 171 -4.57 -14.18 34.61
CA THR A 171 -4.86 -15.60 34.94
C THR A 171 -4.54 -16.58 33.81
N THR A 172 -4.21 -16.11 32.61
CA THR A 172 -3.85 -16.92 31.43
C THR A 172 -2.33 -16.97 31.22
N GLN A 173 -1.55 -16.31 32.08
CA GLN A 173 -0.10 -16.18 31.98
C GLN A 173 0.67 -16.99 33.06
N GLU A 174 -0.05 -17.77 33.88
CA GLU A 174 0.52 -18.73 34.82
C GLU A 174 0.61 -20.12 34.21
#